data_AF-A0A401RGY9-F1
#
_entry.id   AF-A0A401RGY9-F1
#
_cell.length_a   1.000
_cell.length_b   1.000
_cell.length_c   1.000
_cell.angle_alpha   90.00
_cell.angle_beta   90.00
_cell.angle_gamma   90.00
#
_symmetry.space_group_name_H-M   'P 1'
#
loop_
_entity.id
_entity.type
_entity.pdbx_description
1 polymer ?
#
loop_
_entity_poly.entity_id
_entity_poly.type
_entity_poly.pdbx_seq_one_letter_code
_entity_poly.pdbx_strand_id
1 'polypeptide(L)'
;MGAQSSLQLEMEGLEDSKQVRRAENGPTCIVLRPTAEDPTKTRFTWLLSIDLKGWLPKSLTDQVLSQSQADFAQHLRRHLDSNTAACAC
;
A
#
# COMPACT_ATOMS: atom_id res chain seq x y z
N MET A 1 -17.53 -5.05 5.97
CA MET A 1 -16.81 -4.48 4.81
C MET A 1 -15.97 -3.33 5.34
N GLY A 2 -14.66 -3.31 5.07
CA GLY A 2 -13.74 -2.30 5.62
C GLY A 2 -12.99 -1.58 4.51
N ALA A 3 -12.92 -0.26 4.58
CA ALA A 3 -12.12 0.57 3.69
C ALA A 3 -11.29 1.54 4.55
N GLN A 4 -10.01 1.64 4.25
CA GLN A 4 -9.12 2.64 4.82
C GLN A 4 -8.68 3.57 3.70
N SER A 5 -9.16 4.81 3.72
CA SER A 5 -8.66 5.88 2.88
C SER A 5 -7.47 6.57 3.55
N SER A 6 -6.48 6.97 2.76
CA SER A 6 -5.37 7.80 3.22
C SER A 6 -5.18 8.98 2.28
N LEU A 7 -4.94 10.14 2.89
CA LEU A 7 -4.56 11.39 2.23
C LEU A 7 -3.30 11.90 2.90
N GLN A 8 -2.44 12.58 2.14
CA GLN A 8 -1.28 13.23 2.73
C GLN A 8 -1.71 14.36 3.66
N LEU A 9 -1.13 14.37 4.87
CA LEU A 9 -1.21 15.48 5.79
C LEU A 9 0.09 16.27 5.72
N GLU A 10 -0.01 17.56 5.41
CA GLU A 10 1.05 18.53 5.65
C GLU A 10 1.15 18.77 7.17
N MET A 11 2.32 18.48 7.73
CA MET A 11 2.62 18.70 9.14
C MET A 11 3.82 19.62 9.25
N GLU A 12 3.70 20.70 10.01
CA GLU A 12 4.80 21.64 10.25
C GLU A 12 5.95 20.92 10.98
N GLY A 13 7.17 21.03 10.44
CA GLY A 13 8.39 20.43 11.02
C GLY A 13 8.84 19.09 10.42
N LEU A 14 8.08 18.49 9.49
CA LEU A 14 8.53 17.31 8.72
C LEU A 14 9.06 17.76 7.34
N GLU A 15 10.27 18.34 7.36
CA GLU A 15 10.89 18.92 6.18
C GLU A 15 11.64 17.90 5.31
N ASP A 16 11.70 18.19 3.99
CA ASP A 16 12.54 17.45 3.06
C ASP A 16 14.01 17.58 3.47
N SER A 17 14.68 16.44 3.64
CA SER A 17 16.12 16.43 3.91
C SER A 17 16.91 16.38 2.60
N LYS A 18 18.18 16.80 2.64
CA LYS A 18 19.06 16.69 1.45
C LYS A 18 19.24 15.26 0.93
N GLN A 19 18.97 14.26 1.76
CA GLN A 19 19.18 12.83 1.45
C GLN A 19 17.88 12.11 1.09
N VAL A 20 16.74 12.58 1.58
CA VAL A 20 15.42 11.96 1.38
C VAL A 20 14.42 13.04 1.02
N ARG A 21 13.84 12.91 -0.18
CA ARG A 21 12.66 13.68 -0.57
C ARG A 21 11.40 12.94 -0.12
N ARG A 22 10.52 13.66 0.55
CA ARG A 22 9.16 13.25 0.86
C ARG A 22 8.39 13.11 -0.44
N ALA A 23 7.92 11.90 -0.70
CA ALA A 23 6.97 11.65 -1.77
C ALA A 23 5.62 12.27 -1.42
N GLU A 24 4.87 12.66 -2.45
CA GLU A 24 3.51 13.18 -2.30
C GLU A 24 2.50 12.10 -2.61
N ASN A 25 1.70 11.72 -1.62
CA ASN A 25 0.60 10.78 -1.82
C ASN A 25 -0.62 11.54 -2.35
N GLY A 26 -1.06 11.17 -3.55
CA GLY A 26 -2.41 11.48 -4.01
C GLY A 26 -3.45 10.65 -3.25
N PRO A 27 -4.70 10.60 -3.73
CA PRO A 27 -5.73 9.75 -3.13
C PRO A 27 -5.30 8.27 -3.14
N THR A 28 -5.24 7.65 -1.97
CA THR A 28 -4.93 6.23 -1.81
C THR A 28 -5.96 5.54 -0.94
N CYS A 29 -6.25 4.27 -1.20
CA CYS A 29 -7.13 3.50 -0.33
C CYS A 29 -6.84 2.01 -0.36
N ILE A 30 -7.08 1.34 0.76
CA ILE A 30 -7.14 -0.11 0.85
C ILE A 30 -8.58 -0.51 1.13
N VAL A 31 -9.10 -1.44 0.35
CA VAL A 31 -10.47 -1.97 0.47
C VAL A 31 -10.41 -3.48 0.67
N LEU A 32 -11.06 -3.95 1.73
CA LEU A 32 -11.20 -5.36 2.09
C LEU A 32 -12.67 -5.77 1.97
N ARG A 33 -12.93 -6.77 1.12
CA ARG A 33 -14.28 -7.32 0.91
C ARG A 33 -14.26 -8.84 0.92
N PRO A 34 -15.20 -9.51 1.60
CA PRO A 34 -15.39 -10.95 1.41
C PRO A 34 -15.64 -11.28 -0.06
N THR A 35 -15.18 -12.44 -0.52
CA THR A 35 -15.55 -12.94 -1.85
C THR A 35 -16.95 -13.54 -1.81
N ALA A 36 -17.71 -13.42 -2.90
CA ALA A 36 -19.10 -13.91 -2.94
C ALA A 36 -19.15 -15.44 -2.91
N GLU A 37 -18.11 -16.06 -3.45
CA GLU A 37 -17.96 -17.51 -3.62
C GLU A 37 -17.49 -18.20 -2.33
N ASP A 38 -16.73 -17.50 -1.50
CA ASP A 38 -16.09 -18.06 -0.31
C ASP A 38 -15.94 -16.99 0.80
N PRO A 39 -16.72 -17.07 1.89
CA PRO A 39 -16.66 -16.08 2.97
C PRO A 39 -15.37 -16.17 3.80
N THR A 40 -14.57 -17.24 3.66
CA THR A 40 -13.25 -17.35 4.30
C THR A 40 -12.16 -16.59 3.54
N LYS A 41 -12.46 -16.15 2.31
CA LYS A 41 -11.54 -15.39 1.47
C LYS A 41 -11.92 -13.92 1.41
N THR A 42 -10.88 -13.08 1.43
CA THR A 42 -11.02 -11.63 1.31
C THR A 42 -10.36 -11.14 0.04
N ARG A 43 -11.11 -10.40 -0.78
CA ARG A 43 -10.57 -9.59 -1.86
C ARG A 43 -9.94 -8.32 -1.30
N PHE A 44 -8.62 -8.24 -1.45
CA PHE A 44 -7.80 -7.08 -1.17
C PHE A 44 -7.69 -6.20 -2.42
N THR A 45 -7.98 -4.91 -2.31
CA THR A 45 -7.78 -3.93 -3.39
C THR A 45 -7.05 -2.72 -2.84
N TRP A 46 -5.91 -2.37 -3.45
CA TRP A 46 -5.11 -1.22 -3.04
C TRP A 46 -4.97 -0.24 -4.20
N LEU A 47 -5.58 0.93 -4.05
CA LEU A 47 -5.38 2.08 -4.93
C LEU A 47 -4.20 2.89 -4.40
N LEU A 48 -3.18 3.06 -5.24
CA LEU A 48 -1.94 3.76 -4.91
C LEU A 48 -1.68 4.85 -5.95
N SER A 49 -1.49 6.07 -5.49
CA SER A 49 -1.17 7.25 -6.28
C SER A 49 -0.10 8.01 -5.52
N ILE A 50 1.15 7.96 -5.99
CA ILE A 50 2.30 8.59 -5.34
C ILE A 50 3.13 9.33 -6.38
N ASP A 51 3.49 10.57 -6.09
CA ASP A 51 4.51 11.33 -6.81
C ASP A 51 5.83 11.30 -6.03
N LEU A 52 6.88 10.70 -6.61
CA LEU A 52 8.22 10.61 -6.00
C LEU A 52 9.06 11.90 -6.20
N LYS A 53 8.41 13.02 -6.53
CA LYS A 53 8.98 14.34 -6.80
C LYS A 53 9.99 14.35 -7.95
N GLY A 54 9.47 14.39 -9.17
CA GLY A 54 9.95 15.19 -10.31
C GLY A 54 11.27 14.83 -11.02
N TRP A 55 12.19 14.08 -10.43
CA TRP A 55 13.45 13.73 -11.11
C TRP A 55 13.41 12.40 -11.87
N LEU A 56 12.37 11.60 -11.66
CA LEU A 56 12.23 10.26 -12.21
C LEU A 56 11.19 10.21 -13.34
N PRO A 57 11.45 9.53 -14.47
CA PRO A 57 10.45 9.33 -15.51
C PRO A 57 9.21 8.60 -14.97
N LYS A 58 8.02 9.05 -15.38
CA LYS A 58 6.74 8.46 -14.94
C LYS A 58 6.67 6.94 -15.16
N SER A 59 7.20 6.43 -16.26
CA SER A 59 7.23 4.99 -16.55
C SER A 59 8.00 4.18 -15.50
N LEU A 60 9.11 4.73 -15.00
CA LEU A 60 9.92 4.09 -13.96
C LEU A 60 9.20 4.15 -12.60
N THR A 61 8.57 5.28 -12.29
CA THR A 61 7.71 5.40 -11.10
C THR A 61 6.58 4.37 -11.12
N ASP A 62 5.84 4.27 -12.23
CA ASP A 62 4.72 3.34 -12.37
C ASP A 62 5.20 1.87 -12.25
N GLN A 63 6.39 1.55 -12.78
CA GLN A 63 7.01 0.23 -12.64
C GLN A 63 7.40 -0.07 -11.19
N VAL A 64 8.07 0.86 -10.51
CA VAL A 64 8.49 0.69 -9.11
C VAL A 64 7.29 0.58 -8.17
N LEU A 65 6.24 1.38 -8.39
CA LEU A 65 5.00 1.31 -7.63
C LEU A 65 4.31 -0.04 -7.83
N SER A 66 4.21 -0.52 -9.07
CA SER A 66 3.63 -1.84 -9.37
C SER A 66 4.40 -2.98 -8.71
N GLN A 67 5.74 -2.92 -8.75
CA GLN A 67 6.59 -3.90 -8.06
C GLN A 67 6.38 -3.84 -6.54
N SER A 68 6.37 -2.64 -5.96
CA SER A 68 6.14 -2.44 -4.53
C SER A 68 4.78 -2.98 -4.08
N GLN A 69 3.73 -2.81 -4.90
CA GLN A 69 2.41 -3.38 -4.62
C GLN A 69 2.43 -4.91 -4.64
N ALA A 70 3.13 -5.52 -5.59
CA ALA A 70 3.27 -6.99 -5.66
C ALA A 70 4.04 -7.54 -4.44
N ASP A 71 5.15 -6.89 -4.08
CA ASP A 71 5.96 -7.25 -2.93
C ASP A 71 5.18 -7.11 -1.62
N PHE A 72 4.44 -6.00 -1.46
CA PHE A 72 3.55 -5.81 -0.31
C PHE A 72 2.50 -6.92 -0.22
N ALA A 73 1.84 -7.25 -1.34
CA ALA A 73 0.85 -8.33 -1.35
C ALA A 73 1.46 -9.69 -1.01
N GLN A 74 2.71 -9.95 -1.39
CA GLN A 74 3.42 -11.17 -1.00
C GLN A 74 3.73 -11.18 0.51
N HIS A 75 4.27 -10.09 1.05
CA HIS A 75 4.53 -9.97 2.48
C HIS A 75 3.26 -10.08 3.33
N LEU A 76 2.17 -9.45 2.89
CA LEU A 76 0.88 -9.54 3.55
C LEU A 76 0.39 -10.99 3.62
N ARG A 77 0.46 -11.74 2.51
CA ARG A 77 0.12 -13.17 2.50
C ARG A 77 0.94 -13.97 3.49
N ARG A 78 2.27 -13.85 3.45
CA ARG A 78 3.17 -14.54 4.39
C ARG A 78 2.86 -14.22 5.85
N HIS A 79 2.56 -12.95 6.15
CA HIS A 79 2.22 -12.51 7.51
C HIS A 79 0.91 -13.14 7.99
N LEU A 80 -0.10 -13.18 7.14
CA LEU A 80 -1.39 -13.81 7.46
C LEU A 80 -1.26 -15.32 7.63
N ASP A 81 -0.49 -16.00 6.78
CA ASP A 81 -0.23 -17.44 6.90
C ASP A 81 0.48 -17.75 8.23
N SER A 82 1.49 -16.94 8.59
CA SER A 82 2.24 -17.09 9.84
C SER A 82 1.37 -16.87 11.08
N ASN A 83 0.49 -15.86 11.07
CA ASN A 83 -0.42 -15.59 12.18
C ASN A 83 -1.55 -16.64 12.27
N THR A 84 -2.01 -17.17 11.13
CA THR A 84 -3.01 -18.24 11.11
C THR A 84 -2.43 -19.52 11.72
N ALA A 85 -1.17 -19.84 11.42
CA ALA A 85 -0.46 -20.95 12.05
C ALA A 85 -0.30 -20.76 13.58
N ALA A 86 -0.03 -19.53 14.04
CA ALA A 86 0.13 -19.24 15.47
C ALA A 86 -1.18 -19.31 16.28
N CYS A 87 -2.33 -19.04 15.65
CA CYS A 87 -3.65 -19.15 16.28
C CYS A 87 -4.24 -20.57 16.26
N ALA A 88 -3.63 -21.50 15.52
CA ALA A 88 -4.07 -22.89 15.44
C ALA A 88 -3.39 -23.81 16.49
N CYS A 89 -2.55 -23.24 17.36
CA CYS A 89 -1.85 -23.91 18.47
C CYS A 89 -2.71 -23.94 19.75
#